data_AF-A0A3D1MAC2-F1
#
_entry.id   AF-A0A3D1MAC2-F1
#
_cell.length_a   1.000
_cell.length_b   1.000
_cell.length_c   1.000
_cell.angle_alpha   90.00
_cell.angle_beta   90.00
_cell.angle_gamma   90.00
#
_symmetry.space_group_name_H-M   'P 1'
#
loop_
_entity.id
_entity.type
_entity.pdbx_description
1 polymer ?
#
loop_
_entity_poly.entity_id
_entity_poly.type
_entity_poly.pdbx_seq_one_letter_code
_entity_poly.pdbx_strand_id
1 'polypeptide(L)'
;ILRGDENTNDFEKLAEDILRYHGMGCRNIHHLIVPKEFELDPVFEACSSLYPELSEHLWKENHQYRYTISLMNKEVSFSDGWLTLREADDLNPPLTCVNVSRWTTEDDIERFLNKHKDSLQTVVSKKLGNFGQAQNPSLLEYADGVDLAEFLSSL
;
A
#
# COMPACT_ATOMS: atom_id res chain seq x y z
N ILE A 1 -2.89 -4.64 -4.13
CA ILE A 1 -3.73 -4.43 -5.34
C ILE A 1 -5.17 -4.42 -4.89
N LEU A 2 -5.94 -3.40 -5.29
CA LEU A 2 -7.37 -3.27 -5.03
C LEU A 2 -8.16 -3.30 -6.33
N ARG A 3 -9.42 -3.76 -6.27
CA ARG A 3 -10.30 -3.94 -7.44
C ARG A 3 -11.67 -3.27 -7.31
N GLY A 4 -12.05 -2.79 -6.13
CA GLY A 4 -13.36 -2.17 -5.90
C GLY A 4 -14.41 -3.12 -5.33
N ASP A 5 -14.09 -4.41 -5.16
CA ASP A 5 -14.98 -5.40 -4.57
C ASP A 5 -14.65 -5.71 -3.10
N GLU A 6 -13.65 -5.03 -2.52
CA GLU A 6 -13.22 -5.18 -1.14
C GLU A 6 -14.33 -4.82 -0.12
N ASN A 7 -14.39 -5.59 0.96
CA ASN A 7 -15.28 -5.30 2.09
C ASN A 7 -14.52 -4.64 3.25
N THR A 8 -15.24 -4.20 4.28
CA THR A 8 -14.68 -3.54 5.47
C THR A 8 -13.54 -4.34 6.12
N ASN A 9 -13.69 -5.66 6.29
CA ASN A 9 -12.65 -6.50 6.89
C ASN A 9 -11.41 -6.64 5.98
N ASP A 10 -11.56 -6.57 4.65
CA ASP A 10 -10.42 -6.53 3.73
C ASP A 10 -9.61 -5.24 3.94
N PHE A 11 -10.29 -4.10 4.10
CA PHE A 11 -9.64 -2.81 4.39
C PHE A 11 -8.98 -2.77 5.76
N GLU A 12 -9.61 -3.34 6.80
CA GLU A 12 -9.01 -3.47 8.14
C GLU A 12 -7.70 -4.28 8.07
N LYS A 13 -7.70 -5.42 7.38
CA LYS A 13 -6.50 -6.23 7.18
C LYS A 13 -5.42 -5.53 6.36
N LEU A 14 -5.83 -4.81 5.32
CA LEU A 14 -4.89 -3.99 4.53
C LEU A 14 -4.26 -2.89 5.40
N ALA A 15 -5.05 -2.23 6.25
CA ALA A 15 -4.55 -1.22 7.14
C ALA A 15 -3.57 -1.80 8.18
N GLU A 16 -3.76 -3.05 8.63
CA GLU A 16 -2.73 -3.77 9.39
C GLU A 16 -1.45 -3.92 8.55
N ASP A 17 -1.53 -4.38 7.30
CA ASP A 17 -0.36 -4.54 6.42
C ASP A 17 0.39 -3.21 6.13
N ILE A 18 -0.31 -2.08 6.10
CA ILE A 18 0.29 -0.76 5.88
C ILE A 18 1.02 -0.29 7.16
N LEU A 19 0.39 -0.47 8.31
CA LEU A 19 0.73 0.28 9.51
C LEU A 19 1.44 -0.55 10.59
N ARG A 20 1.46 -1.89 10.46
CA ARG A 20 2.20 -2.76 11.37
C ARG A 20 3.63 -2.25 11.58
N TYR A 21 4.12 -2.33 12.82
CA TYR A 21 5.43 -1.77 13.19
C TYR A 21 5.58 -0.28 12.82
N HIS A 22 4.50 0.50 12.90
CA HIS A 22 4.50 1.94 12.60
C HIS A 22 4.95 2.24 11.17
N GLY A 23 4.59 1.41 10.19
CA GLY A 23 5.05 1.61 8.82
C GLY A 23 6.55 1.36 8.60
N MET A 24 7.31 0.86 9.59
CA MET A 24 8.76 0.63 9.49
C MET A 24 9.17 -0.83 9.24
N GLY A 25 8.22 -1.74 9.06
CA GLY A 25 8.52 -3.14 8.73
C GLY A 25 8.99 -3.31 7.29
N CYS A 26 9.88 -4.28 7.04
CA CYS A 26 10.45 -4.52 5.71
C CYS A 26 9.42 -4.92 4.64
N ARG A 27 8.30 -5.51 5.05
CA ARG A 27 7.19 -5.94 4.18
C ARG A 27 5.89 -5.17 4.40
N ASN A 28 5.97 -3.94 4.88
CA ASN A 28 4.78 -3.10 4.95
C ASN A 28 4.33 -2.69 3.55
N ILE A 29 3.01 -2.49 3.41
CA ILE A 29 2.43 -2.06 2.15
C ILE A 29 2.60 -0.55 2.02
N HIS A 30 3.46 -0.18 1.08
CA HIS A 30 3.82 1.20 0.78
C HIS A 30 3.30 1.69 -0.57
N HIS A 31 2.68 0.79 -1.35
CA HIS A 31 2.17 1.12 -2.68
C HIS A 31 0.84 0.41 -2.94
N LEU A 32 -0.18 1.18 -3.34
CA LEU A 32 -1.50 0.71 -3.69
C LEU A 32 -1.72 0.83 -5.20
N ILE A 33 -2.11 -0.27 -5.83
CA ILE A 33 -2.54 -0.30 -7.23
C ILE A 33 -4.06 -0.38 -7.22
N VAL A 34 -4.74 0.67 -7.67
CA VAL A 34 -6.21 0.83 -7.54
C VAL A 34 -6.86 1.20 -8.87
N PRO A 35 -8.15 0.88 -9.11
CA PRO A 35 -8.84 1.30 -10.32
C PRO A 35 -8.81 2.81 -10.50
N LYS A 36 -8.85 3.26 -11.76
CA LYS A 36 -8.80 4.69 -12.12
C LYS A 36 -9.76 5.58 -11.33
N GLU A 37 -10.99 5.11 -11.13
CA GLU A 37 -12.05 5.86 -10.45
C GLU A 37 -12.30 5.36 -9.01
N PHE A 38 -11.32 4.68 -8.40
CA PHE A 38 -11.47 4.13 -7.04
C PHE A 38 -11.40 5.22 -5.97
N GLU A 39 -12.38 5.23 -5.06
CA GLU A 39 -12.40 6.13 -3.91
C GLU A 39 -11.43 5.65 -2.83
N LEU A 40 -10.57 6.55 -2.33
CA LEU A 40 -9.54 6.20 -1.34
C LEU A 40 -10.04 6.28 0.10
N ASP A 41 -11.24 6.85 0.34
CA ASP A 41 -11.83 7.02 1.67
C ASP A 41 -11.87 5.73 2.50
N PRO A 42 -12.23 4.55 1.96
CA PRO A 42 -12.24 3.30 2.73
C PRO A 42 -10.87 2.91 3.29
N VAL A 43 -9.78 3.28 2.59
CA VAL A 43 -8.41 3.03 3.06
C VAL A 43 -8.10 3.93 4.26
N PHE A 44 -8.44 5.22 4.17
CA PHE A 44 -8.26 6.15 5.29
C PHE A 44 -9.09 5.77 6.50
N GLU A 45 -10.36 5.40 6.31
CA GLU A 45 -11.25 4.99 7.41
C GLU A 45 -10.73 3.77 8.16
N ALA A 46 -10.26 2.75 7.43
CA ALA A 46 -9.69 1.56 8.05
C ALA A 46 -8.36 1.85 8.78
N CYS A 47 -7.49 2.66 8.17
CA CYS A 47 -6.25 3.11 8.80
C CYS A 47 -6.53 3.90 10.08
N SER A 48 -7.44 4.88 10.04
CA SER A 48 -7.83 5.68 11.19
C SER A 48 -8.46 4.83 12.31
N SER A 49 -9.25 3.82 11.96
CA SER A 49 -9.93 2.95 12.95
C SER A 49 -8.97 2.06 13.74
N LEU A 50 -7.87 1.64 13.12
CA LEU A 50 -6.81 0.88 13.79
C LEU A 50 -5.91 1.73 14.69
N TYR A 51 -6.10 3.06 14.70
CA TYR A 51 -5.24 3.99 15.42
C TYR A 51 -5.95 4.92 16.41
N PRO A 52 -6.17 4.46 17.65
CA PRO A 52 -6.46 5.36 18.77
C PRO A 52 -5.20 5.88 19.49
N GLU A 53 -4.04 5.20 19.42
CA GLU A 53 -2.91 5.42 20.35
C GLU A 53 -1.51 5.64 19.72
N LEU A 54 -1.39 6.05 18.45
CA LEU A 54 -0.13 6.67 17.97
C LEU A 54 0.00 8.08 18.52
N SER A 55 0.33 8.16 19.80
CA SER A 55 0.65 9.38 20.53
C SER A 55 2.07 9.87 20.28
N GLU A 56 2.75 9.43 19.22
CA GLU A 56 4.09 9.90 18.92
C GLU A 56 4.02 11.21 18.13
N HIS A 57 4.34 12.30 18.83
CA HIS A 57 4.59 13.62 18.26
C HIS A 57 5.44 13.53 16.98
N LEU A 58 6.42 12.61 16.95
CA LEU A 58 7.32 12.35 15.83
C LEU A 58 6.60 11.87 14.56
N TRP A 59 5.57 11.03 14.66
CA TRP A 59 4.80 10.59 13.49
C TRP A 59 4.02 11.75 12.88
N LYS A 60 3.35 12.54 13.74
CA LYS A 60 2.61 13.74 13.32
C LYS A 60 3.52 14.78 12.67
N GLU A 61 4.68 15.03 13.26
CA GLU A 61 5.67 15.98 12.72
C GLU A 61 6.20 15.50 11.36
N ASN A 62 6.55 14.22 11.23
CA ASN A 62 6.98 13.65 9.95
C ASN A 62 5.88 13.75 8.90
N HIS A 63 4.65 13.36 9.25
CA HIS A 63 3.50 13.46 8.37
C HIS A 63 3.26 14.89 7.89
N GLN A 64 3.17 15.84 8.82
CA GLN A 64 2.93 17.25 8.49
C GLN A 64 4.03 17.81 7.58
N TYR A 65 5.29 17.48 7.86
CA TYR A 65 6.42 17.87 7.03
C TYR A 65 6.32 17.28 5.61
N ARG A 66 6.04 15.97 5.49
CA ARG A 66 5.93 15.30 4.18
C ARG A 66 4.75 15.80 3.37
N TYR A 67 3.60 15.98 4.00
CA TYR A 67 2.42 16.52 3.33
C TYR A 67 2.66 17.96 2.83
N THR A 68 3.34 18.80 3.62
CA THR A 68 3.71 20.16 3.21
C THR A 68 4.60 20.15 1.97
N ILE A 69 5.61 19.27 1.92
CA ILE A 69 6.48 19.12 0.74
C ILE A 69 5.67 18.67 -0.49
N SER A 70 4.80 17.67 -0.32
CA SER A 70 3.93 17.18 -1.40
C SER A 70 3.12 18.31 -2.04
N LEU A 71 2.49 19.14 -1.21
CA LEU A 71 1.73 20.31 -1.66
C LEU A 71 2.62 21.35 -2.37
N MET A 72 3.81 21.63 -1.85
CA MET A 72 4.77 22.57 -2.46
C MET A 72 5.24 22.08 -3.83
N ASN A 73 5.42 20.77 -3.98
CA ASN A 73 5.81 20.12 -5.23
C ASN A 73 4.65 19.97 -6.22
N LYS A 74 3.40 20.31 -5.82
CA LYS A 74 2.18 20.09 -6.59
C LYS A 74 1.97 18.61 -6.94
N GLU A 75 2.41 17.72 -6.06
CA GLU A 75 2.12 16.30 -6.14
C GLU A 75 0.62 16.09 -5.89
N VAL A 76 0.01 15.13 -6.59
CA VAL A 76 -1.38 14.76 -6.31
C VAL A 76 -1.36 13.87 -5.06
N SER A 77 -1.77 14.45 -3.93
CA SER A 77 -1.77 13.76 -2.64
C SER A 77 -3.01 14.06 -1.83
N PHE A 78 -3.44 13.07 -1.06
CA PHE A 78 -4.60 13.07 -0.19
C PHE A 78 -4.14 12.74 1.23
N SER A 79 -4.77 13.34 2.24
CA SER A 79 -4.38 13.11 3.63
C SER A 79 -5.58 13.20 4.56
N ASP A 80 -5.62 12.32 5.55
CA ASP A 80 -6.55 12.33 6.70
C ASP A 80 -5.92 12.94 7.97
N GLY A 81 -4.72 13.52 7.84
CA GLY A 81 -3.94 14.05 8.96
C GLY A 81 -2.94 13.06 9.57
N TRP A 82 -2.92 11.80 9.12
CA TRP A 82 -2.06 10.73 9.66
C TRP A 82 -1.35 9.92 8.60
N LEU A 83 -2.04 9.62 7.52
CA LEU A 83 -1.54 8.96 6.34
C LEU A 83 -1.61 9.95 5.18
N THR A 84 -0.56 9.97 4.37
CA THR A 84 -0.59 10.65 3.08
C THR A 84 -0.64 9.60 1.98
N LEU A 85 -1.71 9.57 1.20
CA LEU A 85 -1.77 8.84 -0.06
C LEU A 85 -1.31 9.74 -1.19
N ARG A 86 -0.34 9.30 -1.99
CA ARG A 86 0.24 10.12 -3.06
C ARG A 86 0.22 9.36 -4.38
N GLU A 87 -0.29 9.98 -5.44
CA GLU A 87 -0.21 9.40 -6.78
C GLU A 87 1.24 9.44 -7.28
N ALA A 88 1.89 8.27 -7.37
CA ALA A 88 3.28 8.13 -7.79
C ALA A 88 3.60 6.67 -8.16
N ASP A 89 4.38 6.47 -9.22
CA ASP A 89 4.74 5.13 -9.73
C ASP A 89 6.02 4.54 -9.10
N ASP A 90 6.62 5.20 -8.12
CA ASP A 90 7.79 4.68 -7.42
C ASP A 90 7.40 3.73 -6.26
N LEU A 91 8.35 2.91 -5.78
CA LEU A 91 8.13 1.99 -4.67
C LEU A 91 8.67 2.49 -3.32
N ASN A 92 9.25 3.68 -3.28
CA ASN A 92 9.96 4.19 -2.11
C ASN A 92 9.31 5.49 -1.63
N PRO A 93 8.05 5.44 -1.16
CA PRO A 93 7.44 6.63 -0.61
C PRO A 93 8.20 7.10 0.64
N PRO A 94 8.13 8.39 0.96
CA PRO A 94 8.57 8.87 2.27
C PRO A 94 7.83 8.16 3.41
N LEU A 95 8.42 8.17 4.60
CA LEU A 95 7.74 7.72 5.82
C LEU A 95 6.39 8.43 5.98
N THR A 96 5.38 7.72 6.48
CA THR A 96 3.97 8.17 6.60
C THR A 96 3.23 8.39 5.28
N CYS A 97 3.87 8.08 4.15
CA CYS A 97 3.25 8.13 2.83
C CYS A 97 3.06 6.72 2.26
N VAL A 98 2.00 6.54 1.50
CA VAL A 98 1.75 5.36 0.67
C VAL A 98 1.50 5.85 -0.74
N ASN A 99 2.25 5.30 -1.70
CA ASN A 99 2.07 5.64 -3.11
C ASN A 99 0.80 4.97 -3.64
N VAL A 100 0.18 5.60 -4.64
CA VAL A 100 -0.99 5.12 -5.35
C VAL A 100 -0.69 5.17 -6.84
N SER A 101 -0.93 4.06 -7.53
CA SER A 101 -0.95 4.01 -8.99
C SER A 101 -2.33 3.55 -9.45
N ARG A 102 -2.82 4.18 -10.52
CA ARG A 102 -4.13 3.92 -11.11
C ARG A 102 -4.03 2.96 -12.27
N TRP A 103 -4.88 1.93 -12.31
CA TRP A 103 -4.98 0.99 -13.43
C TRP A 103 -6.34 1.07 -14.12
N THR A 104 -6.37 0.75 -15.42
CA THR A 104 -7.60 0.67 -16.23
C THR A 104 -7.81 -0.74 -16.78
N THR A 105 -6.71 -1.47 -17.01
CA THR A 105 -6.70 -2.85 -17.51
C THR A 105 -5.78 -3.72 -16.65
N GLU A 106 -6.00 -5.05 -16.65
CA GLU A 106 -5.11 -5.99 -15.97
C GLU A 106 -3.65 -5.87 -16.47
N ASP A 107 -3.48 -5.66 -17.78
CA ASP A 107 -2.17 -5.41 -18.40
C ASP A 107 -1.41 -4.23 -17.75
N ASP A 108 -2.10 -3.25 -17.18
CA ASP A 108 -1.44 -2.14 -16.48
C ASP A 108 -0.84 -2.60 -15.15
N ILE A 109 -1.56 -3.47 -14.44
CA ILE A 109 -1.10 -4.09 -13.20
C ILE A 109 0.12 -4.97 -13.52
N GLU A 110 0.01 -5.85 -14.52
CA GLU A 110 1.12 -6.71 -14.94
C GLU A 110 2.37 -5.93 -15.35
N ARG A 111 2.18 -4.83 -16.10
CA ARG A 111 3.29 -3.96 -16.51
C ARG A 111 3.97 -3.32 -15.31
N PHE A 112 3.21 -2.84 -14.33
CA PHE A 112 3.76 -2.28 -13.10
C PHE A 112 4.58 -3.34 -12.34
N LEU A 113 4.02 -4.53 -12.15
CA LEU A 113 4.66 -5.60 -11.40
C LEU A 113 5.95 -6.09 -12.08
N ASN A 114 5.92 -6.24 -13.41
CA ASN A 114 7.11 -6.62 -14.18
C ASN A 114 8.19 -5.55 -14.13
N LYS A 115 7.82 -4.27 -14.25
CA LYS A 115 8.75 -3.14 -14.16
C LYS A 115 9.47 -3.10 -12.81
N HIS A 116 8.79 -3.52 -11.74
CA HIS A 116 9.29 -3.45 -10.38
C HIS A 116 9.67 -4.81 -9.77
N LYS A 117 9.69 -5.88 -10.57
CA LYS A 117 9.88 -7.27 -10.14
C LYS A 117 11.04 -7.45 -9.16
N ASP A 118 12.20 -6.90 -9.48
CA ASP A 118 13.42 -7.10 -8.69
C ASP A 118 13.41 -6.33 -7.35
N SER A 119 12.47 -5.40 -7.18
CA SER A 119 12.33 -4.57 -5.97
C SER A 119 11.13 -4.95 -5.11
N LEU A 120 10.17 -5.72 -5.66
CA LEU A 120 8.98 -6.17 -4.93
C LEU A 120 9.33 -7.30 -3.98
N GLN A 121 8.95 -7.15 -2.72
CA GLN A 121 9.15 -8.17 -1.68
C GLN A 121 7.88 -8.95 -1.34
N THR A 122 6.72 -8.33 -1.56
CA THR A 122 5.42 -8.91 -1.27
C THR A 122 4.34 -8.21 -2.09
N VAL A 123 3.26 -8.93 -2.39
CA VAL A 123 2.05 -8.37 -3.00
C VAL A 123 0.83 -8.94 -2.29
N VAL A 124 -0.08 -8.06 -1.89
CA VAL A 124 -1.35 -8.45 -1.28
C VAL A 124 -2.54 -8.06 -2.15
N SER A 125 -3.57 -8.91 -2.17
CA SER A 125 -4.86 -8.61 -2.80
C SER A 125 -5.97 -9.49 -2.27
N LYS A 126 -7.22 -9.07 -2.47
CA LYS A 126 -8.39 -9.89 -2.17
C LYS A 126 -8.42 -11.20 -2.95
N LYS A 127 -8.02 -11.16 -4.23
CA LYS A 127 -7.96 -12.34 -5.11
C LYS A 127 -7.02 -13.42 -4.56
N LEU A 128 -5.92 -13.00 -3.94
CA LEU A 128 -4.96 -13.88 -3.28
C LEU A 128 -5.39 -14.29 -1.85
N GLY A 129 -6.38 -13.60 -1.28
CA GLY A 129 -6.87 -13.86 0.07
C GLY A 129 -5.85 -13.60 1.17
N ASN A 130 -4.84 -12.77 0.90
CA ASN A 130 -3.64 -12.63 1.76
C ASN A 130 -3.49 -11.25 2.42
N PHE A 131 -4.53 -10.42 2.46
CA PHE A 131 -4.51 -9.20 3.30
C PHE A 131 -4.28 -9.56 4.78
N GLY A 132 -3.51 -8.73 5.47
CA GLY A 132 -3.06 -8.89 6.87
C GLY A 132 -1.92 -9.91 7.04
N GLN A 133 -1.36 -10.43 5.95
CA GLN A 133 -0.32 -11.46 5.98
C GLN A 133 1.02 -10.98 5.42
N ALA A 134 1.17 -9.72 5.02
CA ALA A 134 2.39 -9.24 4.38
C ALA A 134 3.65 -9.45 5.26
N GLN A 135 3.47 -9.35 6.58
CA GLN A 135 4.52 -9.53 7.58
C GLN A 135 4.68 -10.96 8.11
N ASN A 136 3.92 -11.94 7.61
CA ASN A 136 3.98 -13.33 8.05
C ASN A 136 4.38 -14.24 6.88
N PRO A 137 5.65 -14.20 6.42
CA PRO A 137 6.09 -15.05 5.33
C PRO A 137 5.79 -16.51 5.58
N SER A 138 5.20 -17.17 4.58
CA SER A 138 5.24 -18.62 4.55
C SER A 138 6.67 -19.10 4.27
N LEU A 139 7.01 -20.31 4.70
CA LEU A 139 8.30 -20.96 4.40
C LEU A 139 8.58 -21.06 2.88
N LEU A 140 7.54 -21.03 2.06
CA LEU A 140 7.63 -21.11 0.60
C LEU A 140 7.99 -19.76 -0.05
N GLU A 141 7.66 -18.62 0.59
CA GLU A 141 8.02 -17.28 0.07
C GLU A 141 9.53 -16.98 0.15
N TYR A 142 10.28 -17.75 0.95
CA TYR A 142 11.74 -17.62 1.07
C TYR A 142 12.51 -18.48 0.06
N ALA A 143 11.84 -19.45 -0.57
CA ALA A 143 12.45 -20.40 -1.48
C ALA A 143 12.15 -19.98 -2.93
N ASP A 144 13.09 -19.23 -3.49
CA ASP A 144 13.23 -18.96 -4.92
C ASP A 144 12.23 -17.96 -5.53
N GLY A 145 12.75 -16.99 -6.28
CA GLY A 145 12.00 -15.95 -7.01
C GLY A 145 11.12 -16.47 -8.17
N VAL A 146 10.51 -17.63 -7.98
CA VAL A 146 9.57 -18.34 -8.87
C VAL A 146 8.17 -17.71 -8.81
N ASP A 147 7.82 -17.07 -7.70
CA ASP A 147 6.43 -16.69 -7.42
C ASP A 147 5.90 -15.54 -8.31
N LEU A 148 6.74 -14.65 -8.86
CA LEU A 148 6.20 -13.56 -9.70
C LEU A 148 5.60 -14.06 -11.03
N ALA A 149 6.10 -15.17 -11.58
CA ALA A 149 5.57 -15.73 -12.83
C ALA A 149 4.26 -16.49 -12.62
N GLU A 150 4.13 -17.20 -11.51
CA GLU A 150 2.89 -17.87 -11.10
C GLU A 150 1.83 -16.84 -10.65
N PHE A 151 2.26 -15.79 -9.94
CA PHE A 151 1.48 -14.60 -9.61
C PHE A 151 0.85 -13.92 -10.83
N LEU A 152 1.62 -13.64 -11.89
CA LEU A 152 1.09 -13.09 -13.15
C LEU A 152 0.08 -14.03 -13.82
N SER A 153 0.31 -15.35 -13.71
CA SER A 153 -0.59 -16.35 -14.29
C SER A 153 -1.92 -16.50 -13.53
N SER A 154 -1.98 -15.99 -12.29
CA SER A 154 -3.15 -16.04 -11.41
C SER A 154 -3.97 -14.74 -11.38
N LEU A 155 -3.54 -13.68 -12.06
CA LEU A 155 -4.12 -12.33 -11.99
C LEU A 155 -5.45 -12.18 -12.75
#